data_AF-A0AA42SPD8-F1
#
_entry.id   AF-A0AA42SPD8-F1
#
_cell.length_a   1.000
_cell.length_b   1.000
_cell.length_c   1.000
_cell.angle_alpha   90.00
_cell.angle_beta   90.00
_cell.angle_gamma   90.00
#
_symmetry.space_group_name_H-M   'P 1'
#
loop_
_entity.id
_entity.type
_entity.pdbx_description
1 polymer ?
#
loop_
_entity_poly.entity_id
_entity_poly.type
_entity_poly.pdbx_seq_one_letter_code
_entity_poly.pdbx_strand_id
1 'polypeptide(L)'
;MQLKTAHQPLYILSSRAAFLPDYRNQNRTLLSAIRVTLGYRLKYPTRQLWFVSSLMQPKVYRLFASRSKRFYPRAEVPMPEDYLQVLDLIQNRHVNVQQRSDDVFVHPCVLPQTTPEQLIRLRNRASRHINFYMQHTPDYFIGMGLMCICKLDVLTLLEAAMNVFLGREVA
;
A
#
# COMPACT_ATOMS: atom_id res chain seq x y z
N MET A 1 -9.13 10.46 -6.38
CA MET A 1 -9.37 11.77 -5.74
C MET A 1 -8.37 12.78 -6.28
N GLN A 2 -8.75 14.04 -6.49
CA GLN A 2 -7.83 15.12 -6.87
C GLN A 2 -7.61 16.05 -5.68
N LEU A 3 -6.35 16.37 -5.38
CA LEU A 3 -5.97 17.39 -4.39
C LEU A 3 -5.46 18.61 -5.14
N LYS A 4 -6.00 19.79 -4.79
CA LYS A 4 -5.47 21.07 -5.26
C LYS A 4 -4.31 21.46 -4.35
N THR A 5 -3.11 21.59 -4.90
CA THR A 5 -1.97 22.23 -4.21
C THR A 5 -1.66 23.56 -4.91
N ALA A 6 -0.87 24.43 -4.25
CA ALA A 6 -0.52 25.74 -4.78
C ALA A 6 0.25 25.69 -6.12
N HIS A 7 0.92 24.57 -6.42
CA HIS A 7 1.76 24.43 -7.61
C HIS A 7 1.11 23.57 -8.69
N GLN A 8 0.61 22.36 -8.36
CA GLN A 8 -0.01 21.45 -9.35
C GLN A 8 -1.07 20.53 -8.73
N PRO A 9 -2.10 20.11 -9.49
CA PRO A 9 -3.07 19.15 -9.00
C PRO A 9 -2.44 17.76 -8.79
N LEU A 10 -2.59 17.20 -7.59
CA LEU A 10 -2.20 15.83 -7.27
C LEU A 10 -3.37 14.88 -7.48
N TYR A 11 -3.10 13.72 -8.09
CA TYR A 11 -4.11 12.69 -8.32
C TYR A 11 -3.82 11.48 -7.44
N ILE A 12 -4.70 11.24 -6.48
CA ILE A 12 -4.64 10.11 -5.55
C ILE A 12 -5.48 8.96 -6.10
N LEU A 13 -4.81 7.83 -6.30
CA LEU A 13 -5.41 6.53 -6.57
C LEU A 13 -5.51 5.77 -5.25
N SER A 14 -6.72 5.62 -4.74
CA SER A 14 -7.00 4.71 -3.62
C SER A 14 -7.62 3.44 -4.16
N SER A 15 -7.10 2.27 -3.76
CA SER A 15 -7.69 0.98 -4.12
C SER A 15 -8.10 0.23 -2.86
N ARG A 16 -9.32 -0.31 -2.89
CA ARG A 16 -9.79 -1.35 -1.98
C ARG A 16 -10.14 -2.56 -2.84
N ALA A 17 -9.45 -3.66 -2.63
CA ALA A 17 -9.72 -4.91 -3.32
C ALA A 17 -10.01 -6.00 -2.28
N ALA A 18 -11.14 -6.69 -2.45
CA ALA A 18 -11.49 -7.86 -1.68
C ALA A 18 -11.67 -9.04 -2.65
N PHE A 19 -11.16 -10.20 -2.26
CA PHE A 19 -11.30 -11.43 -3.03
C PHE A 19 -12.16 -12.42 -2.26
N LEU A 20 -13.14 -12.99 -2.94
CA LEU A 20 -13.85 -14.18 -2.47
C LEU A 20 -12.82 -15.28 -2.17
N PRO A 21 -13.03 -16.10 -1.12
CA PRO A 21 -12.08 -17.13 -0.70
C PRO A 21 -11.50 -17.97 -1.84
N ASP A 22 -12.35 -18.40 -2.77
CA ASP A 22 -11.99 -19.27 -3.90
C ASP A 22 -11.05 -18.60 -4.92
N TYR A 23 -10.97 -17.26 -4.92
CA TYR A 23 -10.19 -16.47 -5.87
C TYR A 23 -8.92 -15.84 -5.25
N ARG A 24 -8.58 -16.17 -4.00
CA ARG A 24 -7.44 -15.57 -3.28
C ARG A 24 -6.05 -16.05 -3.73
N ASN A 25 -5.96 -17.16 -4.46
CA ASN A 25 -4.70 -17.91 -4.59
C ASN A 25 -3.71 -17.46 -5.68
N GLN A 26 -3.98 -16.41 -6.47
CA GLN A 26 -3.16 -16.17 -7.68
C GLN A 26 -2.62 -14.75 -7.89
N ASN A 27 -2.73 -13.81 -6.94
CA ASN A 27 -2.19 -12.43 -7.05
C ASN A 27 -2.43 -11.75 -8.43
N ARG A 28 -3.46 -12.17 -9.19
CA ARG A 28 -3.63 -11.85 -10.62
C ARG A 28 -3.94 -10.38 -10.87
N THR A 29 -4.33 -9.66 -9.83
CA THR A 29 -4.76 -8.27 -9.93
C THR A 29 -3.62 -7.29 -9.89
N LEU A 30 -2.46 -7.63 -9.31
CA LEU A 30 -1.36 -6.68 -9.19
C LEU A 30 -0.77 -6.32 -10.56
N LEU A 31 -0.51 -7.32 -11.41
CA LEU A 31 -0.04 -7.07 -12.78
C LEU A 31 -1.06 -6.27 -13.61
N SER A 32 -2.33 -6.62 -13.50
CA SER A 32 -3.41 -5.89 -14.19
C SER A 32 -3.49 -4.44 -13.71
N ALA A 33 -3.39 -4.20 -12.41
CA ALA A 33 -3.37 -2.85 -11.84
C ALA A 33 -2.15 -2.05 -12.31
N ILE A 34 -0.96 -2.66 -12.33
CA ILE A 34 0.26 -2.02 -12.85
C ILE A 34 0.09 -1.68 -14.33
N ARG A 35 -0.44 -2.60 -15.15
CA ARG A 35 -0.66 -2.38 -16.59
C ARG A 35 -1.61 -1.21 -16.85
N VAL A 36 -2.74 -1.15 -16.14
CA VAL A 36 -3.70 -0.05 -16.26
C VAL A 36 -3.07 1.28 -15.84
N THR A 37 -2.33 1.27 -14.74
CA THR A 37 -1.67 2.48 -14.21
C THR A 37 -0.58 2.99 -15.16
N LEU A 38 0.21 2.08 -15.74
CA LEU A 38 1.23 2.43 -16.72
C LEU A 38 0.61 3.04 -17.98
N GLY A 39 -0.48 2.46 -18.49
CA GLY A 39 -1.22 3.03 -19.62
C GLY A 39 -1.74 4.44 -19.32
N TYR A 40 -2.27 4.68 -18.12
CA TYR A 40 -2.70 6.01 -17.70
C TYR A 40 -1.52 7.00 -17.59
N ARG A 41 -0.38 6.54 -17.06
CA ARG A 41 0.84 7.36 -16.91
C ARG A 41 1.47 7.74 -18.25
N LEU A 42 1.38 6.85 -19.26
CA LEU A 42 1.82 7.13 -20.62
C LEU A 42 0.89 8.14 -21.30
N LYS A 43 -0.42 8.06 -21.06
CA LYS A 43 -1.40 9.02 -21.61
C LYS A 43 -1.28 10.42 -20.97
N TYR A 44 -0.88 10.51 -19.70
CA TYR A 44 -0.80 11.78 -18.96
C TYR A 44 0.54 11.96 -18.24
N PRO A 45 1.63 12.25 -18.98
CA PRO A 45 2.98 12.12 -18.43
C PRO A 45 3.38 13.20 -17.42
N THR A 46 2.68 14.34 -17.42
CA THR A 46 2.94 15.47 -16.51
C THR A 46 2.13 15.40 -15.22
N ARG A 47 1.18 14.46 -15.10
CA ARG A 47 0.35 14.33 -13.88
C ARG A 47 1.09 13.57 -12.80
N GLN A 48 1.07 14.12 -11.59
CA GLN A 48 1.55 13.42 -10.40
C GLN A 48 0.49 12.45 -9.90
N LEU A 49 0.83 11.16 -9.95
CA LEU A 49 -0.04 10.07 -9.53
C LEU A 49 0.56 9.42 -8.29
N TRP A 50 -0.26 9.31 -7.26
CA TRP A 50 0.12 8.69 -5.99
C TRP A 50 -0.86 7.57 -5.68
N PHE A 51 -0.35 6.41 -5.30
CA PHE A 51 -1.13 5.35 -4.71
C PHE A 51 -1.12 5.52 -3.20
N VAL A 52 -2.28 5.66 -2.59
CA VAL A 52 -2.41 5.70 -1.13
C VAL A 52 -3.53 4.77 -0.70
N SER A 53 -3.24 3.84 0.20
CA SER A 53 -4.22 2.88 0.69
C SER A 53 -3.88 2.38 2.09
N SER A 54 -4.89 2.10 2.90
CA SER A 54 -4.75 1.44 4.19
C SER A 54 -4.83 -0.07 4.02
N LEU A 55 -3.72 -0.75 4.30
CA LEU A 55 -3.62 -2.20 4.15
C LEU A 55 -3.87 -2.89 5.48
N MET A 56 -4.96 -3.64 5.55
CA MET A 56 -5.40 -4.32 6.78
C MET A 56 -4.82 -5.75 6.93
N GLN A 57 -4.19 -6.29 5.90
CA GLN A 57 -3.64 -7.65 5.95
C GLN A 57 -2.11 -7.63 5.80
N PRO A 58 -1.35 -8.27 6.72
CA PRO A 58 0.12 -8.33 6.64
C PRO A 58 0.61 -8.91 5.31
N LYS A 59 -0.08 -9.91 4.77
CA LYS A 59 0.27 -10.54 3.47
C LYS A 59 0.12 -9.57 2.30
N VAL A 60 -0.87 -8.69 2.34
CA VAL A 60 -1.10 -7.69 1.29
C VAL A 60 -0.03 -6.60 1.39
N TYR A 61 0.27 -6.11 2.59
CA TYR A 61 1.39 -5.20 2.79
C TYR A 61 2.70 -5.79 2.25
N ARG A 62 3.03 -7.03 2.65
CA ARG A 62 4.21 -7.74 2.15
C ARG A 62 4.22 -7.82 0.63
N LEU A 63 3.08 -8.11 -0.02
CA LEU A 63 3.00 -8.21 -1.47
C LEU A 63 3.42 -6.90 -2.16
N PHE A 64 3.08 -5.73 -1.62
CA PHE A 64 3.50 -4.46 -2.20
C PHE A 64 4.93 -4.09 -1.79
N ALA A 65 5.24 -4.17 -0.50
CA ALA A 65 6.55 -3.79 0.05
C ALA A 65 7.69 -4.67 -0.47
N SER A 66 7.41 -5.92 -0.86
CA SER A 66 8.41 -6.82 -1.48
C SER A 66 8.57 -6.62 -2.98
N ARG A 67 7.78 -5.76 -3.65
CA ARG A 67 7.86 -5.58 -5.11
C ARG A 67 8.42 -4.24 -5.52
N SER A 68 8.47 -3.26 -4.62
CA SER A 68 9.15 -1.99 -4.89
C SER A 68 9.79 -1.44 -3.62
N LYS A 69 11.01 -0.90 -3.77
CA LYS A 69 11.68 -0.16 -2.68
C LYS A 69 11.06 1.21 -2.42
N ARG A 70 10.14 1.66 -3.28
CA ARG A 70 9.48 2.97 -3.24
C ARG A 70 8.05 2.90 -2.69
N PHE A 71 7.72 1.78 -2.05
CA PHE A 71 6.46 1.56 -1.37
C PHE A 71 6.67 1.69 0.13
N TYR A 72 6.10 2.72 0.74
CA TYR A 72 6.30 3.09 2.14
C TYR A 72 5.01 2.90 2.95
N PRO A 73 5.08 2.78 4.28
CA PRO A 73 6.29 2.74 5.12
C PRO A 73 7.08 1.42 5.00
N ARG A 74 8.37 1.42 5.39
CA ARG A 74 9.27 0.25 5.32
C ARG A 74 10.17 0.17 6.56
N ALA A 75 10.61 -1.05 6.88
CA ALA A 75 11.55 -1.28 7.98
C ALA A 75 12.93 -0.66 7.70
N GLU A 76 13.43 0.11 8.66
CA GLU A 76 14.79 0.70 8.70
C GLU A 76 15.08 1.68 7.54
N VAL A 77 14.06 2.14 6.82
CA VAL A 77 14.20 3.14 5.76
C VAL A 77 13.17 4.24 6.02
N PRO A 78 13.61 5.47 6.33
CA PRO A 78 12.69 6.57 6.57
C PRO A 78 11.92 6.91 5.29
N MET A 79 10.66 7.25 5.43
CA MET A 79 9.84 7.75 4.34
C MET A 79 10.36 9.12 3.84
N PRO A 80 10.52 9.31 2.52
CA PRO A 80 10.88 10.61 1.96
C PRO A 80 9.85 11.70 2.30
N GLU A 81 10.33 12.94 2.47
CA GLU A 81 9.52 14.09 2.86
C GLU A 81 8.36 14.38 1.90
N ASP A 82 8.55 14.20 0.59
CA ASP A 82 7.49 14.40 -0.40
C ASP A 82 6.34 13.39 -0.26
N TYR A 83 6.61 12.20 0.28
CA TYR A 83 5.58 11.20 0.58
C TYR A 83 4.82 11.57 1.86
N LEU A 84 5.52 12.05 2.89
CA LEU A 84 4.91 12.51 4.14
C LEU A 84 3.93 13.67 3.89
N GLN A 85 4.33 14.65 3.08
CA GLN A 85 3.44 15.76 2.70
C GLN A 85 2.15 15.29 2.03
N VAL A 86 2.22 14.25 1.18
CA VAL A 86 1.03 13.67 0.56
C VAL A 86 0.17 12.93 1.60
N LEU A 87 0.80 12.22 2.54
CA LEU A 87 0.06 11.58 3.63
C LEU A 87 -0.62 12.62 4.51
N ASP A 88 0.04 13.71 4.91
CA ASP A 88 -0.56 14.77 5.74
C ASP A 88 -1.81 15.38 5.09
N LEU A 89 -1.77 15.61 3.77
CA LEU A 89 -2.95 16.07 3.03
C LEU A 89 -4.12 15.07 3.09
N ILE A 90 -3.82 13.77 3.20
CA ILE A 90 -4.80 12.69 3.32
C ILE A 90 -5.27 12.57 4.78
N GLN A 91 -4.36 12.64 5.76
CA GLN A 91 -4.69 12.60 7.18
C GLN A 91 -5.71 13.67 7.54
N ASN A 92 -5.53 14.90 7.04
CA ASN A 92 -6.46 16.01 7.24
C ASN A 92 -7.88 15.77 6.71
N ARG A 93 -8.09 14.72 5.89
CA ARG A 93 -9.40 14.34 5.34
C ARG A 93 -10.00 13.08 5.95
N HIS A 94 -9.19 12.31 6.67
CA HIS A 94 -9.60 11.05 7.26
C HIS A 94 -9.75 11.20 8.77
N VAL A 95 -10.97 11.03 9.27
CA VAL A 95 -11.23 11.00 10.71
C VAL A 95 -10.56 9.75 11.30
N ASN A 96 -9.90 9.88 12.45
CA ASN A 96 -9.27 8.79 13.22
C ASN A 96 -8.00 8.15 12.61
N VAL A 97 -7.21 8.89 11.82
CA VAL A 97 -5.83 8.46 11.56
C VAL A 97 -5.03 8.52 12.87
N GLN A 98 -4.27 7.46 13.16
CA GLN A 98 -3.38 7.40 14.32
C GLN A 98 -1.94 7.29 13.85
N GLN A 99 -1.07 8.15 14.38
CA GLN A 99 0.37 8.04 14.21
C GLN A 99 0.91 7.00 15.20
N ARG A 100 1.73 6.07 14.70
CA ARG A 100 2.38 5.00 15.48
C ARG A 100 3.86 5.25 15.70
N SER A 101 4.51 5.93 14.75
CA SER A 101 5.87 6.45 14.81
C SER A 101 6.01 7.62 13.83
N ASP A 102 7.18 8.24 13.76
CA ASP A 102 7.44 9.46 12.98
C ASP A 102 6.87 9.43 11.56
N ASP A 103 7.01 8.31 10.85
CA ASP A 103 6.55 8.12 9.47
C ASP A 103 5.55 6.95 9.29
N VAL A 104 4.94 6.46 10.38
CA VAL A 104 4.01 5.32 10.32
C VAL A 104 2.63 5.71 10.84
N PHE A 105 1.63 5.53 9.98
CA PHE A 105 0.24 5.88 10.25
C PHE A 105 -0.67 4.68 10.06
N VAL A 106 -1.70 4.58 10.88
CA VAL A 106 -2.76 3.58 10.76
C VAL A 106 -4.12 4.26 10.69
N HIS A 107 -5.06 3.63 10.00
CA HIS A 107 -6.41 4.14 9.81
C HIS A 107 -7.44 3.01 9.91
N PRO A 108 -8.62 3.24 10.51
CA PRO A 108 -9.69 2.26 10.56
C PRO A 108 -10.13 1.79 9.17
N CYS A 109 -10.24 0.49 9.01
CA CYS A 109 -10.62 -0.21 7.80
C CYS A 109 -11.87 -1.05 8.08
N VAL A 110 -12.66 -1.28 7.03
CA VAL A 110 -13.77 -2.22 7.11
C VAL A 110 -13.20 -3.64 7.24
N LEU A 111 -13.55 -4.32 8.32
CA LEU A 111 -13.16 -5.71 8.54
C LEU A 111 -13.76 -6.59 7.42
N PRO A 112 -12.93 -7.32 6.65
CA PRO A 112 -13.42 -8.34 5.76
C PRO A 112 -14.03 -9.46 6.59
N GLN A 113 -15.16 -10.01 6.12
CA GLN A 113 -15.73 -11.20 6.73
C GLN A 113 -14.75 -12.37 6.60
N THR A 114 -14.06 -12.67 7.70
CA THR A 114 -12.93 -13.60 7.76
C THR A 114 -13.11 -14.43 9.02
N THR A 115 -13.05 -15.75 8.92
CA THR A 115 -13.17 -16.61 10.10
C THR A 115 -11.89 -16.55 10.95
N PRO A 116 -11.97 -16.83 12.27
CA PRO A 116 -10.80 -16.89 13.15
C PRO A 116 -9.67 -17.80 12.64
N GLU A 117 -10.00 -18.93 12.02
CA GLU A 117 -9.03 -19.88 11.46
C GLU A 117 -8.27 -19.29 10.26
N GLN A 118 -8.94 -18.46 9.46
CA GLN A 118 -8.32 -17.74 8.36
C GLN A 118 -7.36 -16.65 8.89
N LEU A 119 -7.71 -15.97 9.99
CA LEU A 119 -6.81 -15.01 10.66
C LEU A 119 -5.54 -15.69 11.18
N ILE A 120 -5.66 -16.88 11.78
CA ILE A 120 -4.51 -17.66 12.26
C ILE A 120 -3.59 -18.05 11.08
N ARG A 121 -4.16 -18.50 9.95
CA ARG A 121 -3.39 -18.83 8.73
C ARG A 121 -2.72 -17.63 8.08
N LEU A 122 -3.18 -16.40 8.34
CA LEU A 122 -2.50 -15.18 7.87
C LEU A 122 -1.16 -14.96 8.56
N ARG A 123 -0.97 -15.52 9.77
CA ARG A 123 0.24 -15.40 10.61
C ARG A 123 1.42 -16.27 10.14
N ASN A 124 1.22 -17.15 9.16
CA ASN A 124 2.08 -18.33 8.96
C ASN A 124 3.39 -18.16 8.16
N ARG A 125 3.94 -16.94 8.00
CA ARG A 125 5.33 -16.84 7.51
C ARG A 125 5.97 -15.55 8.00
N ALA A 126 6.91 -15.65 8.93
CA ALA A 126 7.72 -14.51 9.35
C ALA A 126 8.54 -14.00 8.16
N SER A 127 8.50 -12.69 7.93
CA SER A 127 9.38 -11.97 7.02
C SER A 127 9.63 -10.60 7.60
N ARG A 128 10.70 -9.93 7.17
CA ARG A 128 11.00 -8.55 7.59
C ARG A 128 9.79 -7.61 7.42
N HIS A 129 9.10 -7.70 6.27
CA HIS A 129 7.88 -6.93 5.99
C HIS A 129 6.72 -7.29 6.92
N ILE A 130 6.49 -8.58 7.19
CA ILE A 130 5.40 -9.00 8.09
C ILE A 130 5.71 -8.58 9.52
N ASN A 131 6.96 -8.70 9.98
CA ASN A 131 7.36 -8.29 11.32
C ASN A 131 7.19 -6.78 11.51
N PHE A 132 7.62 -5.98 10.54
CA PHE A 132 7.39 -4.53 10.53
C PHE A 132 5.90 -4.20 10.62
N TYR A 133 5.08 -4.83 9.78
CA TYR A 133 3.63 -4.64 9.81
C TYR A 133 3.05 -4.96 11.20
N MET A 134 3.42 -6.12 11.77
CA MET A 134 2.89 -6.58 13.06
C MET A 134 3.36 -5.70 14.23
N GLN A 135 4.55 -5.09 14.13
CA GLN A 135 5.05 -4.14 15.12
C GLN A 135 4.20 -2.86 15.17
N HIS A 136 3.78 -2.35 14.01
CA HIS A 136 3.06 -1.07 13.91
C HIS A 136 1.55 -1.19 13.81
N THR A 137 1.01 -2.36 13.45
CA THR A 137 -0.43 -2.62 13.35
C THR A 137 -0.77 -3.96 14.02
N PRO A 138 -0.45 -4.14 15.31
CA PRO A 138 -0.80 -5.37 16.03
C PRO A 138 -2.32 -5.57 16.11
N ASP A 139 -3.07 -4.49 16.09
CA ASP A 139 -4.53 -4.41 16.18
C ASP A 139 -5.26 -4.52 14.83
N TYR A 140 -4.60 -5.02 13.79
CA TYR A 140 -5.23 -5.22 12.48
C TYR A 140 -6.47 -6.13 12.53
N PHE A 141 -6.54 -7.03 13.51
CA PHE A 141 -7.66 -7.95 13.72
C PHE A 141 -8.93 -7.28 14.25
N ILE A 142 -8.83 -6.06 14.78
CA ILE A 142 -10.00 -5.21 15.15
C ILE A 142 -10.28 -4.13 14.10
N GLY A 143 -9.66 -4.21 12.93
CA GLY A 143 -9.97 -3.36 11.79
C GLY A 143 -9.01 -2.21 11.56
N MET A 144 -7.82 -2.19 12.18
CA MET A 144 -6.81 -1.19 11.84
C MET A 144 -6.00 -1.59 10.60
N GLY A 145 -5.72 -0.63 9.72
CA GLY A 145 -4.88 -0.86 8.55
C GLY A 145 -3.70 0.10 8.50
N LEU A 146 -2.54 -0.41 8.10
CA LEU A 146 -1.33 0.37 7.88
C LEU A 146 -1.51 1.25 6.64
N MET A 147 -1.43 2.57 6.81
CA MET A 147 -1.45 3.49 5.68
C MET A 147 -0.16 3.35 4.89
N CYS A 148 -0.30 3.09 3.60
CA CYS A 148 0.81 2.89 2.69
C CYS A 148 0.71 3.84 1.49
N ILE A 149 1.87 4.21 0.96
CA ILE A 149 1.98 5.17 -0.13
C ILE A 149 3.09 4.78 -1.12
N CYS A 150 2.84 4.98 -2.41
CA CYS A 150 3.88 5.02 -3.42
C CYS A 150 3.59 6.01 -4.54
N LYS A 151 4.65 6.58 -5.13
CA LYS A 151 4.55 7.38 -6.35
C LYS A 151 4.39 6.45 -7.55
N LEU A 152 3.35 6.68 -8.35
CA LEU A 152 3.06 5.91 -9.56
C LEU A 152 3.80 6.50 -10.77
N ASP A 153 5.12 6.64 -10.63
CA ASP A 153 6.01 6.99 -11.73
C ASP A 153 6.47 5.75 -12.51
N VAL A 154 7.04 5.97 -13.69
CA VAL A 154 7.45 4.89 -14.61
C VAL A 154 8.48 3.97 -13.94
N LEU A 155 9.40 4.51 -13.14
CA LEU A 155 10.44 3.73 -12.49
C LEU A 155 9.85 2.80 -11.42
N THR A 156 8.95 3.30 -10.57
CA THR A 156 8.24 2.49 -9.57
C THR A 156 7.40 1.40 -10.24
N LEU A 157 6.68 1.74 -11.31
CA LEU A 157 5.82 0.81 -12.03
C LEU A 157 6.61 -0.29 -12.74
N LEU A 158 7.73 0.05 -13.40
CA LEU A 158 8.60 -0.92 -14.07
C LEU A 158 9.32 -1.82 -13.06
N GLU A 159 9.83 -1.26 -11.96
CA GLU A 159 10.44 -2.04 -10.87
C GLU A 159 9.43 -3.07 -10.34
N ALA A 160 8.21 -2.62 -10.01
CA ALA A 160 7.16 -3.49 -9.52
C ALA A 160 6.75 -4.55 -10.56
N ALA A 161 6.59 -4.18 -11.84
CA ALA A 161 6.24 -5.11 -12.91
C ALA A 161 7.29 -6.21 -13.07
N MET A 162 8.57 -5.83 -13.15
CA MET A 162 9.68 -6.78 -13.30
C MET A 162 9.78 -7.71 -12.09
N ASN A 163 9.69 -7.16 -10.87
CA ASN A 163 9.77 -7.97 -9.66
C ASN A 163 8.60 -8.95 -9.54
N VAL A 164 7.40 -8.56 -9.96
CA VAL A 164 6.26 -9.48 -10.01
C VAL A 164 6.45 -10.56 -11.07
N PHE A 165 6.89 -10.19 -12.28
CA PHE A 165 7.12 -11.12 -13.39
C PHE A 165 8.22 -12.16 -13.05
N LEU A 166 9.34 -11.71 -12.48
CA LEU A 166 10.47 -12.56 -12.12
C LEU A 166 10.29 -13.30 -10.77
N GLY A 167 9.18 -13.08 -10.06
CA GLY A 167 9.00 -13.61 -8.72
C GLY A 167 9.95 -13.03 -7.66
N ARG A 168 10.77 -12.03 -8.00
CA ARG A 168 11.79 -11.42 -7.13
C ARG A 168 11.15 -10.59 -6.01
N GLU A 169 11.71 -10.72 -4.80
CA GLU A 169 11.38 -9.89 -3.65
C GLU A 169 12.52 -8.91 -3.35
N VAL A 170 12.16 -7.69 -2.93
CA VAL A 170 13.08 -6.70 -2.39
C VAL A 170 12.96 -6.64 -0.87
N ALA A 171 14.11 -6.47 -0.20
CA ALA A 171 14.21 -6.22 1.23
C ALA A 171 13.65 -4.86 1.60
#